data_AF-A0A6I1VY02-F1
#
_entry.id   AF-A0A6I1VY02-F1
#
_cell.length_a   1.000
_cell.length_b   1.000
_cell.length_c   1.000
_cell.angle_alpha   90.00
_cell.angle_beta   90.00
_cell.angle_gamma   90.00
#
_symmetry.space_group_name_H-M   'P 1'
#
loop_
_entity.id
_entity.type
_entity.pdbx_description
1 polymer ?
#
loop_
_entity_poly.entity_id
_entity_poly.type
_entity_poly.pdbx_seq_one_letter_code
_entity_poly.pdbx_strand_id
1 'polypeptide(L)' 'YTRFSNPRQNGTTTSVDPHNPDVGSFPSSDSNNWPGAGNNVVYQSNMDTTALFAEDAFNLTPDWLWVGGVRYEDIDLRRA' A
#
# COMPACT_ATOMS: atom_id res chain seq x y z
N TYR A 1 3.40 -0.50 -11.71
CA TYR A 1 1.98 -0.72 -11.36
C TYR A 1 1.91 -1.37 -9.98
N THR A 2 1.47 -0.61 -8.98
CA THR A 2 1.27 -1.11 -7.61
C THR A 2 -0.20 -0.96 -7.25
N ARG A 3 -0.80 -2.03 -6.71
CA ARG A 3 -2.21 -2.04 -6.29
C ARG A 3 -2.32 -2.12 -4.78
N PHE A 4 -3.01 -1.17 -4.18
CA PHE A 4 -3.31 -1.13 -2.76
C PHE A 4 -4.78 -1.48 -2.52
N SER A 5 -5.03 -2.39 -1.59
CA SER A 5 -6.36 -2.71 -1.09
C SER A 5 -6.45 -2.29 0.38
N ASN A 6 -7.44 -1.48 0.71
CA ASN A 6 -7.69 -1.02 2.08
C ASN A 6 -9.12 -1.43 2.50
N PRO A 7 -9.29 -2.64 3.05
CA PRO A 7 -10.56 -3.07 3.62
C PRO A 7 -10.82 -2.33 4.94
N ARG A 8 -11.99 -1.70 5.04
CA ARG A 8 -12.56 -1.15 6.27
C ARG A 8 -13.81 -1.95 6.58
N GLN A 9 -13.65 -2.90 7.48
CA GLN A 9 -14.69 -3.87 7.81
C GLN A 9 -14.97 -3.84 9.32
N ASN A 10 -16.24 -3.60 9.67
CA ASN A 10 -16.72 -3.47 11.04
C ASN A 10 -17.77 -4.56 11.28
N GLY A 11 -17.39 -5.60 12.02
CA GLY A 11 -18.25 -6.75 12.28
C GLY A 11 -18.72 -6.80 13.73
N THR A 12 -19.60 -7.75 14.00
CA THR A 12 -19.97 -8.13 15.37
C THR A 12 -19.44 -9.52 15.66
N THR A 13 -18.98 -9.76 16.89
CA THR A 13 -18.52 -11.07 17.35
C THR A 13 -19.04 -11.36 18.74
N THR A 14 -18.99 -12.64 19.13
CA THR A 14 -19.31 -13.08 20.48
C THR A 14 -18.16 -12.74 21.44
N SER A 15 -18.47 -12.63 22.74
CA SER A 15 -17.45 -12.36 23.76
C SER A 15 -16.48 -13.54 23.89
N VAL A 16 -15.18 -13.24 24.03
CA VAL A 16 -14.11 -14.24 24.20
C VAL A 16 -13.43 -14.05 25.56
N ASP A 17 -12.92 -15.14 26.14
CA ASP A 17 -12.14 -15.11 27.37
C ASP A 17 -10.76 -14.45 27.11
N PRO A 18 -10.41 -13.35 27.81
CA PRO A 18 -9.11 -12.69 27.62
C PRO A 18 -7.91 -13.51 28.12
N HIS A 19 -8.10 -14.52 28.96
CA HIS A 19 -7.04 -15.37 29.51
C HIS A 19 -6.92 -16.74 28.84
N ASN A 20 -7.93 -17.14 28.06
CA ASN A 20 -7.89 -18.30 27.19
C ASN A 20 -8.68 -18.04 25.89
N PRO A 21 -8.19 -17.14 25.02
CA PRO A 21 -8.93 -16.74 23.84
C PRO A 21 -8.92 -17.84 22.77
N ASP A 22 -10.11 -18.28 22.35
CA ASP A 22 -10.27 -18.96 21.06
C ASP A 22 -10.22 -17.90 19.94
N VAL A 23 -9.07 -17.80 19.29
CA VAL A 23 -8.77 -16.72 18.32
C VAL A 23 -9.54 -16.84 17.00
N GLY A 24 -10.14 -18.00 16.72
CA GLY A 24 -10.93 -18.23 15.51
C GLY A 24 -10.20 -17.88 14.20
N SER A 25 -10.98 -17.59 13.15
CA SER A 25 -10.50 -17.10 11.85
C SER A 25 -11.25 -15.85 11.44
N PHE A 26 -10.58 -14.97 10.68
CA PHE A 26 -11.24 -13.78 10.13
C PHE A 26 -12.46 -14.19 9.28
N PRO A 27 -13.63 -13.56 9.48
CA PRO A 27 -14.85 -13.94 8.80
C PRO A 27 -14.79 -13.68 7.29
N SER A 28 -15.57 -14.44 6.51
CA SER A 28 -15.70 -14.23 5.07
C SER A 28 -16.34 -12.87 4.75
N SER A 29 -16.25 -12.43 3.50
CA SER A 29 -16.89 -11.19 3.01
C SER A 29 -18.43 -11.24 2.94
N ASP A 30 -19.06 -12.27 3.53
CA ASP A 30 -20.52 -12.39 3.62
C ASP A 30 -21.12 -11.18 4.36
N SER A 31 -22.18 -10.60 3.80
CA SER A 31 -22.85 -9.42 4.35
C SER A 31 -23.36 -9.61 5.78
N ASN A 32 -23.65 -10.84 6.19
CA ASN A 32 -24.09 -11.15 7.54
C ASN A 32 -23.01 -10.93 8.60
N ASN A 33 -21.72 -11.04 8.22
CA ASN A 33 -20.59 -10.79 9.12
C ASN A 33 -20.31 -9.29 9.31
N TRP A 34 -20.89 -8.45 8.46
CA TRP A 34 -20.64 -7.01 8.37
C TRP A 34 -21.96 -6.21 8.33
N PRO A 35 -22.82 -6.34 9.37
CA PRO A 35 -24.19 -5.85 9.30
C PRO A 35 -24.23 -4.31 9.28
N GLY A 36 -24.88 -3.73 8.26
CA GLY A 36 -25.08 -2.27 8.13
C GLY A 36 -24.36 -1.65 6.93
N ALA A 37 -24.96 -0.59 6.37
CA ALA A 37 -24.36 0.12 5.24
C ALA A 37 -23.02 0.76 5.66
N GLY A 38 -21.98 0.55 4.84
CA GLY A 38 -20.64 1.09 5.11
C GLY A 38 -19.76 0.25 6.04
N ASN A 39 -20.25 -0.90 6.54
CA ASN A 39 -19.49 -1.79 7.42
C ASN A 39 -18.67 -2.85 6.68
N ASN A 40 -18.80 -2.96 5.37
CA ASN A 40 -17.96 -3.77 4.50
C ASN A 40 -17.51 -2.96 3.28
N VAL A 41 -16.51 -2.10 3.47
CA VAL A 41 -16.03 -1.21 2.39
C VAL A 41 -14.59 -1.59 2.05
N VAL A 42 -14.31 -1.76 0.76
CA VAL A 42 -12.96 -2.00 0.26
C VAL A 42 -12.60 -0.87 -0.69
N TYR A 43 -11.64 -0.02 -0.29
CA TYR A 43 -11.09 0.99 -1.19
C TYR A 43 -9.95 0.38 -2.01
N GLN A 44 -10.01 0.60 -3.32
CA GLN A 44 -8.96 0.20 -4.23
C GLN A 44 -8.21 1.43 -4.72
N SER A 45 -6.91 1.46 -4.48
CA SER A 45 -6.04 2.52 -4.98
C SER A 45 -5.00 1.90 -5.91
N ASN A 46 -4.83 2.51 -7.08
CA ASN A 46 -3.85 2.12 -8.07
C ASN A 46 -2.80 3.21 -8.18
N MET A 47 -1.53 2.82 -8.18
CA MET A 47 -0.39 3.72 -8.34
C MET A 47 0.42 3.32 -9.56
N ASP A 48 0.59 4.27 -10.46
CA ASP A 48 1.47 4.19 -11.60
C ASP A 48 2.64 5.14 -11.40
N THR A 49 3.84 4.67 -11.75
CA THR A 49 5.07 5.42 -11.56
C THR A 49 5.92 5.28 -12.80
N THR A 50 6.32 6.42 -13.37
CA THR A 50 7.26 6.50 -14.48
C THR A 50 8.46 7.30 -14.02
N ALA A 51 9.66 6.77 -14.24
CA ALA A 51 10.90 7.43 -13.84
C ALA A 51 11.86 7.52 -15.01
N LEU A 52 12.50 8.68 -15.15
CA LEU A 52 13.61 8.92 -16.05
C LEU A 52 14.82 9.33 -15.21
N PHE A 53 15.96 8.70 -15.45
CA PHE A 53 17.21 9.05 -14.78
C PHE A 53 18.36 9.08 -15.78
N ALA A 54 19.29 10.00 -15.54
CA ALA A 54 20.56 10.08 -16.23
C ALA A 54 21.63 10.40 -15.18
N GLU A 55 22.70 9.63 -15.17
CA GLU A 55 23.84 9.81 -14.28
C GLU A 55 25.11 9.67 -15.10
N ASP A 56 26.11 10.47 -14.76
CA ASP A 56 27.43 10.42 -15.36
C ASP A 56 28.53 10.75 -14.36
N ALA A 57 29.73 10.26 -14.67
CA ALA A 57 30.92 10.40 -13.86
C ALA A 57 32.10 10.81 -14.75
N PHE A 58 32.70 11.96 -14.45
CA PHE A 58 33.77 12.57 -15.22
C PHE A 58 35.04 12.75 -14.38
N ASN A 59 36.17 12.22 -14.86
CA ASN A 59 37.46 12.44 -14.22
C ASN A 59 37.99 13.82 -14.58
N LEU A 60 38.05 14.73 -13.60
CA LEU A 60 38.62 16.08 -13.77
C LEU A 60 40.16 16.02 -13.79
N THR A 61 40.75 15.17 -12.94
CA THR A 61 42.20 14.88 -12.85
C THR A 61 42.38 13.40 -12.46
N PRO A 62 43.60 12.82 -12.45
CA PRO A 62 43.82 11.45 -11.98
C PRO A 62 43.35 11.20 -10.54
N ASP A 63 43.26 12.25 -9.74
CA ASP A 63 42.91 12.17 -8.32
C ASP A 63 41.46 12.64 -8.04
N TRP A 64 40.75 13.20 -9.03
CA TRP A 64 39.44 13.83 -8.85
C TRP A 64 38.43 13.31 -9.86
N LEU A 65 37.38 12.67 -9.36
CA LEU A 65 36.19 12.24 -10.10
C LEU A 65 34.99 13.08 -9.68
N TRP A 66 34.33 13.71 -10.64
CA TRP A 66 33.08 14.41 -10.44
C TRP A 66 31.92 13.52 -10.90
N VAL A 67 30.92 13.33 -10.04
CA VAL A 67 29.74 12.52 -10.35
C VAL A 67 28.51 13.40 -10.20
N GLY A 68 27.62 13.30 -11.18
CA GLY A 68 26.38 14.05 -11.20
C GLY A 68 25.28 13.27 -11.86
N GLY A 69 24.04 13.57 -11.48
CA GLY A 69 22.88 12.93 -12.07
C GLY A 69 21.63 13.76 -11.91
N VAL A 70 20.65 13.46 -12.74
CA VAL A 70 19.30 14.00 -12.68
C VAL A 70 18.30 12.86 -12.68
N ARG A 71 17.23 13.04 -11.91
CA ARG A 71 16.12 12.10 -11.83
C ARG A 71 14.81 12.87 -11.88
N TYR A 72 13.91 12.37 -12.71
CA TYR A 72 12.53 12.82 -12.77
C TYR A 72 11.61 11.63 -12.50
N GLU A 73 10.60 11.86 -11.67
CA GLU A 73 9.55 10.89 -11.38
C GLU A 73 8.18 11.53 -11.60
N ASP A 74 7.33 10.76 -12.27
CA ASP A 74 5.91 11.03 -12.40
C ASP A 74 5.14 9.92 -11.68
N ILE A 75 4.28 10.31 -10.73
CA ILE A 75 3.56 9.38 -9.85
C ILE A 75 2.07 9.72 -9.91
N ASP A 76 1.31 8.83 -10.54
CA ASP A 76 -0.13 8.93 -10.69
C ASP A 76 -0.83 8.03 -9.67
N LEU A 77 -1.64 8.63 -8.80
CA LEU A 77 -2.46 7.91 -7.83
C LEU A 77 -3.94 8.03 -8.17
N ARG A 78 -4.60 6.88 -8.42
CA ARG A 78 -6.03 6.80 -8.71
C ARG A 78 -6.75 6.01 -7.63
N ARG A 79 -7.92 6.49 -7.21
CA ARG A 79 -8.80 5.80 -6.25
C ARG A 79 -10.12 5.45 -6.94
N ALA A 80 -10.52 4.19 -6.86
CA ALA A 80 -11.86 3.71 -7.24
C ALA A 80 -12.76 3.62 -6.00
#